data_AF-A0A9N8JTD0-F1
#
_entry.id   AF-A0A9N8JTD0-F1
#
_cell.length_a   1.000
_cell.length_b   1.000
_cell.length_c   1.000
_cell.angle_alpha   90.00
_cell.angle_beta   90.00
_cell.angle_gamma   90.00
#
_symmetry.space_group_name_H-M   'P 1'
#
loop_
_entity.id
_entity.type
_entity.pdbx_description
1 polymer ?
#
loop_
_entity_poly.entity_id
_entity_poly.type
_entity_poly.pdbx_seq_one_letter_code
_entity_poly.pdbx_strand_id
1 'polypeptide(L)'
;MTIRTYEPPISGSEKAQALYKDDSDDGGLGGFWLLSRALPAARICPRAASRSFRLANASQSRCYAIAAHDVSNPKLTTIDTSKLSITKTTTPKELIPNDELVFGKHFTDHMLSLEWTATDGWQPARITPYQNLSLDPATCVFHYAFECFEGMKAYKDEKGNVRLFRPDKNMARLNRSSARIALPNFDPKAMIDLVAKFVKLDERFIPA
;
A
#
# COMPACT_ATOMS: atom_id res chain seq x y z
N MET A 1 -2.09 0.66 33.66
CA MET A 1 -1.58 -0.13 32.52
C MET A 1 -0.09 -0.32 32.75
N THR A 2 0.29 -1.43 33.36
CA THR A 2 1.69 -1.70 33.76
C THR A 2 2.40 -2.38 32.61
N ILE A 3 3.26 -1.66 31.92
CA ILE A 3 4.14 -2.22 30.89
C ILE A 3 5.21 -3.03 31.63
N ARG A 4 5.07 -4.36 31.64
CA ARG A 4 6.19 -5.24 31.96
C ARG A 4 6.98 -5.45 30.68
N THR A 5 8.14 -4.81 30.58
CA THR A 5 9.13 -5.15 29.56
C THR A 5 9.63 -6.57 29.85
N TYR A 6 9.48 -7.46 28.88
CA TYR A 6 10.03 -8.80 28.93
C TYR A 6 11.54 -8.71 28.68
N GLU A 7 12.34 -8.95 29.72
CA GLU A 7 13.79 -9.20 29.56
C GLU A 7 14.00 -10.71 29.36
N PRO A 8 14.63 -11.15 28.27
CA PRO A 8 14.99 -12.55 28.11
C PRO A 8 16.13 -12.92 29.06
N PRO A 9 16.17 -14.16 29.59
CA PRO A 9 17.23 -14.60 30.48
C PRO A 9 18.54 -14.76 29.70
N ILE A 10 19.53 -13.93 30.01
CA ILE A 10 20.88 -14.04 29.46
C ILE A 10 21.63 -15.10 30.29
N SER A 11 21.78 -16.31 29.76
CA SER A 11 22.77 -17.27 30.28
C SER A 11 24.17 -16.84 29.85
N GLY A 12 25.10 -16.81 30.79
CA GLY A 12 26.37 -16.10 30.67
C GLY A 12 27.35 -16.59 29.59
N SER A 13 28.31 -15.68 29.38
CA SER A 13 29.59 -15.80 28.66
C SER A 13 29.58 -15.68 27.14
N GLU A 14 29.26 -14.48 26.63
CA GLU A 14 30.07 -13.87 25.58
C GLU A 14 29.90 -12.34 25.59
N LYS A 15 31.02 -11.63 25.60
CA LYS A 15 31.09 -10.18 25.79
C LYS A 15 30.46 -9.46 24.61
N ALA A 16 29.45 -8.64 24.88
CA ALA A 16 29.00 -7.60 23.98
C ALA A 16 30.08 -6.52 23.84
N GLN A 17 30.84 -6.56 22.74
CA GLN A 17 31.56 -5.42 22.21
C GLN A 17 31.32 -5.39 20.70
N ALA A 18 30.27 -4.71 20.28
CA ALA A 18 30.19 -4.17 18.94
C ALA A 18 29.27 -2.94 18.92
N LEU A 19 29.86 -1.83 18.46
CA LEU A 19 29.19 -0.70 17.82
C LEU A 19 28.50 0.33 18.72
N TYR A 20 29.31 1.13 19.41
CA TYR A 20 29.13 2.57 19.38
C TYR A 20 30.47 3.18 18.95
N LYS A 21 30.55 3.62 17.69
CA LYS A 21 31.70 4.36 17.19
C LYS A 21 31.27 5.82 17.12
N ASP A 22 31.74 6.56 18.11
CA ASP A 22 31.66 8.00 18.22
C ASP A 22 32.81 8.57 17.38
N ASP A 23 32.50 9.24 16.27
CA ASP A 23 33.49 9.96 15.46
C ASP A 23 33.50 11.42 15.94
N SER A 24 34.41 11.74 16.85
CA SER A 24 34.84 13.11 17.10
C SER A 24 36.30 13.19 17.58
N ASP A 25 36.97 14.19 17.02
CA ASP A 25 38.15 14.91 17.47
C ASP A 25 39.57 14.45 17.07
N ASP A 26 40.08 15.26 16.12
CA ASP A 26 41.26 16.11 16.26
C ASP A 26 42.69 15.59 16.07
N GLY A 27 43.32 16.19 15.05
CA GLY A 27 44.49 17.04 15.30
C GLY A 27 45.84 16.48 14.82
N GLY A 28 46.53 17.23 13.96
CA GLY A 28 47.97 16.99 13.78
C GLY A 28 48.67 17.50 12.51
N LEU A 29 48.77 18.84 12.37
CA LEU A 29 49.98 19.58 11.97
C LEU A 29 50.67 19.29 10.61
N GLY A 30 50.82 20.38 9.83
CA GLY A 30 52.12 20.69 9.20
C GLY A 30 52.08 21.22 7.76
N GLY A 31 52.59 22.45 7.55
CA GLY A 31 53.35 22.75 6.31
C GLY A 31 52.86 23.90 5.43
N PHE A 32 53.48 25.06 5.65
CA PHE A 32 53.47 26.29 4.85
C PHE A 32 54.08 26.10 3.44
N TRP A 33 53.62 26.86 2.43
CA TRP A 33 54.42 27.77 1.55
C TRP A 33 53.63 28.22 0.29
N LEU A 34 53.57 29.54 0.08
CA LEU A 34 53.21 30.21 -1.18
C LEU A 34 54.33 30.07 -2.23
N LEU A 35 54.00 29.98 -3.52
CA LEU A 35 54.46 30.96 -4.51
C LEU A 35 53.68 30.92 -5.84
N SER A 36 53.44 32.12 -6.35
CA SER A 36 52.79 32.51 -7.60
C SER A 36 53.64 32.26 -8.84
N ARG A 37 53.02 32.04 -10.02
CA ARG A 37 53.55 32.49 -11.33
C ARG A 37 52.48 32.49 -12.45
N ALA A 38 52.64 33.47 -13.32
CA ALA A 38 51.65 34.01 -14.26
C ALA A 38 51.60 33.33 -15.65
N LEU A 39 50.55 33.70 -16.41
CA LEU A 39 50.19 33.38 -17.82
C LEU A 39 51.26 33.83 -18.85
N PRO A 40 51.18 33.37 -20.12
CA PRO A 40 50.49 34.20 -21.13
C PRO A 40 49.72 33.47 -22.27
N ALA A 41 48.66 34.18 -22.72
CA ALA A 41 48.16 34.43 -24.08
C ALA A 41 48.07 33.34 -25.19
N ALA A 42 46.81 33.03 -25.51
CA ALA A 42 46.14 33.10 -26.83
C ALA A 42 46.80 32.53 -28.10
N ARG A 43 46.11 31.55 -28.73
CA ARG A 43 46.01 31.41 -30.19
C ARG A 43 44.63 30.90 -30.64
N ILE A 44 43.89 31.81 -31.29
CA ILE A 44 43.20 31.68 -32.59
C ILE A 44 42.44 30.37 -32.86
N CYS A 45 41.11 30.47 -32.94
CA CYS A 45 40.19 29.48 -33.50
C CYS A 45 40.46 29.18 -34.98
N PRO A 46 39.99 28.01 -35.45
CA PRO A 46 38.98 28.07 -36.50
C PRO A 46 37.78 27.14 -36.28
N ARG A 47 36.61 27.73 -36.55
CA ARG A 47 35.52 27.21 -37.40
C ARG A 47 34.90 25.84 -37.08
N ALA A 48 33.74 25.93 -36.43
CA ALA A 48 32.49 25.21 -36.70
C ALA A 48 32.56 23.73 -37.13
N ALA A 49 32.25 22.85 -36.17
CA ALA A 49 31.55 21.61 -36.45
C ALA A 49 30.33 21.55 -35.53
N SER A 50 29.13 21.64 -36.10
CA SER A 50 27.87 21.42 -35.41
C SER A 50 27.80 19.96 -34.95
N ARG A 51 28.24 19.69 -33.71
CA ARG A 51 27.92 18.42 -33.06
C ARG A 51 26.47 18.50 -32.59
N SER A 52 25.59 17.86 -33.34
CA SER A 52 24.25 17.51 -32.87
C SER A 52 24.41 16.65 -31.62
N PHE A 53 24.24 17.26 -30.44
CA PHE A 53 24.03 16.50 -29.21
C PHE A 53 22.70 15.76 -29.36
N ARG A 54 22.75 14.49 -29.76
CA ARG A 54 21.63 13.59 -29.49
C ARG A 54 21.53 13.49 -27.98
N LEU A 55 20.55 14.16 -27.38
CA LEU A 55 20.08 13.84 -26.06
C LEU A 55 19.60 12.38 -26.13
N ALA A 56 20.46 11.46 -25.71
CA ALA A 56 20.03 10.11 -25.43
C ALA A 56 18.98 10.24 -24.32
N ASN A 57 17.72 10.09 -24.70
CA ASN A 57 16.62 10.02 -23.76
C ASN A 57 16.75 8.65 -23.08
N ALA A 58 17.70 8.55 -22.15
CA ALA A 58 17.82 7.43 -21.26
C ALA A 58 16.62 7.53 -20.31
N SER A 59 15.48 6.99 -20.75
CA SER A 59 14.45 6.55 -19.84
C SER A 59 15.12 5.49 -18.95
N GLN A 60 15.67 5.95 -17.82
CA GLN A 60 15.99 5.06 -16.72
C GLN A 60 14.67 4.51 -16.22
N SER A 61 14.21 3.43 -16.85
CA SER A 61 13.24 2.53 -16.25
C SER A 61 13.85 2.11 -14.93
N ARG A 62 13.41 2.72 -13.82
CA ARG A 62 13.80 2.28 -12.49
C ARG A 62 13.25 0.86 -12.33
N CYS A 63 14.15 -0.12 -12.38
CA CYS A 63 13.87 -1.53 -12.16
C CYS A 63 13.59 -1.79 -10.67
N TYR A 64 12.63 -1.12 -10.07
CA TYR A 64 12.01 -1.60 -8.84
C TYR A 64 10.77 -2.39 -9.26
N ALA A 65 10.98 -3.51 -9.95
CA ALA A 65 9.93 -4.51 -10.05
C ALA A 65 9.78 -5.09 -8.64
N ILE A 66 8.90 -4.49 -7.84
CA ILE A 66 8.43 -5.07 -6.60
C ILE A 66 7.53 -6.25 -7.00
N ALA A 67 8.15 -7.35 -7.41
CA ALA A 67 7.44 -8.62 -7.52
C ALA A 67 7.08 -9.01 -6.08
N ALA A 68 5.79 -8.99 -5.77
CA ALA A 68 5.29 -9.37 -4.46
C ALA A 68 5.57 -10.87 -4.27
N HIS A 69 6.52 -11.19 -3.38
CA HIS A 69 7.04 -12.55 -3.16
C HIS A 69 5.95 -13.52 -2.65
N ASP A 70 4.90 -12.97 -2.06
CA ASP A 70 3.77 -13.69 -1.46
C ASP A 70 2.85 -14.35 -2.51
N VAL A 71 2.55 -13.70 -3.64
CA VAL A 71 1.68 -14.28 -4.69
C VAL A 71 2.30 -15.53 -5.33
N SER A 72 3.63 -15.57 -5.40
CA SER A 72 4.37 -16.71 -5.94
C SER A 72 4.65 -17.82 -4.93
N ASN A 73 4.32 -17.61 -3.64
CA ASN A 73 4.60 -18.62 -2.62
C ASN A 73 3.52 -19.72 -2.67
N PRO A 74 3.84 -20.96 -3.08
CA PRO A 74 2.85 -22.02 -3.23
C PRO A 74 2.24 -22.48 -1.90
N LYS A 75 2.78 -22.03 -0.76
CA LYS A 75 2.27 -22.34 0.57
C LYS A 75 1.11 -21.44 1.00
N LEU A 76 0.95 -20.26 0.43
CA LEU A 76 -0.05 -19.29 0.85
C LEU A 76 -1.37 -19.52 0.10
N THR A 77 -2.49 -19.43 0.83
CA THR A 77 -3.82 -19.48 0.23
C THR A 77 -4.13 -18.19 -0.50
N THR A 78 -4.75 -18.32 -1.67
CA THR A 78 -5.32 -17.21 -2.43
C THR A 78 -6.78 -17.00 -2.07
N ILE A 79 -7.34 -15.85 -2.45
CA ILE A 79 -8.77 -15.57 -2.26
C ILE A 79 -9.62 -16.62 -2.99
N ASP A 80 -10.49 -17.28 -2.24
CA ASP A 80 -11.46 -18.26 -2.74
C ASP A 80 -12.87 -17.72 -2.55
N THR A 81 -13.54 -17.38 -3.66
CA THR A 81 -14.86 -16.74 -3.63
C THR A 81 -16.00 -17.71 -3.34
N SER A 82 -15.74 -19.02 -3.39
CA SER A 82 -16.73 -20.07 -3.10
C SER A 82 -16.96 -20.23 -1.59
N LYS A 83 -15.97 -19.88 -0.77
CA LYS A 83 -16.00 -19.97 0.70
C LYS A 83 -16.55 -18.72 1.38
N LEU A 84 -17.20 -17.83 0.63
CA LEU A 84 -17.78 -16.60 1.17
C LEU A 84 -18.87 -16.94 2.20
N SER A 85 -18.69 -16.48 3.43
CA SER A 85 -19.73 -16.53 4.47
C SER A 85 -20.53 -15.23 4.49
N ILE A 86 -21.86 -15.32 4.61
CA ILE A 86 -22.75 -14.15 4.65
C ILE A 86 -23.62 -14.21 5.90
N THR A 87 -23.49 -13.21 6.75
CA THR A 87 -24.35 -12.98 7.91
C THR A 87 -25.15 -11.70 7.69
N LYS A 88 -26.46 -11.83 7.50
CA LYS A 88 -27.36 -10.69 7.26
C LYS A 88 -27.69 -9.97 8.56
N THR A 89 -27.88 -8.65 8.49
CA THR A 89 -28.39 -7.87 9.61
C THR A 89 -29.82 -8.28 9.97
N THR A 90 -30.15 -8.28 11.27
CA THR A 90 -31.52 -8.49 11.78
C THR A 90 -32.31 -7.19 11.85
N THR A 91 -31.62 -6.04 11.84
CA THR A 91 -32.20 -4.71 12.04
C THR A 91 -31.72 -3.79 10.91
N PRO A 92 -32.34 -3.87 9.71
CA PRO A 92 -31.93 -3.07 8.57
C PRO A 92 -32.19 -1.58 8.80
N LYS A 93 -31.26 -0.72 8.35
CA LYS A 93 -31.43 0.74 8.46
C LYS A 93 -32.53 1.25 7.52
N GLU A 94 -33.08 2.40 7.87
CA GLU A 94 -33.97 3.16 6.97
C GLU A 94 -33.16 3.79 5.82
N LEU A 95 -33.81 3.92 4.66
CA LEU A 95 -33.20 4.56 3.50
C LEU A 95 -33.33 6.08 3.64
N ILE A 96 -32.24 6.78 3.32
CA ILE A 96 -32.17 8.23 3.36
C ILE A 96 -32.55 8.77 1.98
N PRO A 97 -33.37 9.84 1.89
CA PRO A 97 -33.66 10.52 0.64
C PRO A 97 -32.39 10.97 -0.10
N ASN A 98 -32.41 10.93 -1.44
CA ASN A 98 -31.22 11.20 -2.26
C ASN A 98 -30.67 12.62 -2.10
N ASP A 99 -31.53 13.59 -1.81
CA ASP A 99 -31.21 15.00 -1.60
C ASP A 99 -30.52 15.28 -0.25
N GLU A 100 -30.67 14.38 0.72
CA GLU A 100 -30.03 14.48 2.04
C GLU A 100 -28.68 13.73 2.10
N LEU A 101 -28.29 13.00 1.06
CA LEU A 101 -27.07 12.20 1.06
C LEU A 101 -25.81 13.07 1.08
N VAL A 102 -25.08 13.00 2.19
CA VAL A 102 -23.73 13.60 2.31
C VAL A 102 -22.66 12.55 2.11
N PHE A 103 -21.67 12.85 1.27
CA PHE A 103 -20.55 11.96 0.97
C PHE A 103 -19.83 11.48 2.24
N GLY A 104 -19.67 10.16 2.38
CA GLY A 104 -18.89 9.53 3.45
C GLY A 104 -19.51 9.57 4.84
N LYS A 105 -20.76 10.00 5.00
CA LYS A 105 -21.44 10.04 6.31
C LYS A 105 -22.36 8.86 6.57
N HIS A 106 -22.99 8.32 5.53
CA HIS A 106 -23.96 7.24 5.64
C HIS A 106 -23.40 5.96 5.04
N PHE A 107 -23.52 4.87 5.80
CA PHE A 107 -23.01 3.55 5.46
C PHE A 107 -24.14 2.53 5.41
N THR A 108 -23.99 1.53 4.53
CA THR A 108 -24.98 0.46 4.34
C THR A 108 -25.05 -0.47 5.56
N ASP A 109 -25.85 -1.52 5.45
CA ASP A 109 -26.10 -2.45 6.55
C ASP A 109 -24.96 -3.44 6.79
N HIS A 110 -24.14 -3.72 5.78
CA HIS A 110 -23.12 -4.76 5.83
C HIS A 110 -21.73 -4.22 5.48
N MET A 111 -20.70 -5.01 5.76
CA MET A 111 -19.35 -4.79 5.28
C MET A 111 -18.69 -6.11 4.85
N LEU A 112 -17.84 -6.03 3.83
CA LEU A 112 -17.01 -7.13 3.35
C LEU A 112 -15.65 -7.10 4.07
N SER A 113 -15.24 -8.22 4.68
CA SER A 113 -13.95 -8.37 5.36
C SER A 113 -13.21 -9.61 4.86
N LEU A 114 -11.90 -9.48 4.70
CA LEU A 114 -10.97 -10.58 4.42
C LEU A 114 -9.78 -10.44 5.36
N GLU A 115 -9.33 -11.55 5.92
CA GLU A 115 -8.13 -11.60 6.75
C GLU A 115 -6.97 -12.22 5.96
N TRP A 116 -5.76 -11.82 6.33
CA TRP A 116 -4.54 -12.39 5.78
C TRP A 116 -3.54 -12.63 6.91
N THR A 117 -2.85 -13.77 6.87
CA THR A 117 -1.75 -14.09 7.77
C THR A 117 -0.50 -14.46 6.98
N ALA A 118 0.67 -14.21 7.54
CA ALA A 118 1.94 -14.57 6.89
C ALA A 118 2.16 -16.09 6.80
N THR A 119 1.47 -16.86 7.64
CA THR A 119 1.54 -18.32 7.70
C THR A 119 0.64 -18.98 6.65
N ASP A 120 -0.61 -18.51 6.57
CA ASP A 120 -1.66 -19.22 5.83
C ASP A 120 -2.06 -18.48 4.56
N GLY A 121 -1.87 -17.17 4.49
CA GLY A 121 -2.31 -16.35 3.36
C GLY A 121 -3.73 -15.82 3.58
N TRP A 122 -4.47 -15.65 2.47
CA TRP A 122 -5.82 -15.10 2.48
C TRP A 122 -6.83 -16.09 3.06
N GLN A 123 -7.56 -15.65 4.08
CA GLN A 123 -8.64 -16.40 4.71
C GLN A 123 -9.97 -16.22 3.95
N PRO A 124 -10.96 -17.11 4.18
CA PRO A 124 -12.29 -16.98 3.60
C PRO A 124 -12.92 -15.61 3.86
N ALA A 125 -13.48 -15.02 2.80
CA ALA A 125 -14.17 -13.75 2.88
C ALA A 125 -15.46 -13.86 3.70
N ARG A 126 -15.81 -12.77 4.40
CA ARG A 126 -17.07 -12.66 5.14
C ARG A 126 -17.79 -11.36 4.82
N ILE A 127 -19.09 -11.44 4.60
CA ILE A 127 -19.97 -10.27 4.64
C ILE A 127 -20.74 -10.35 5.95
N THR A 128 -20.53 -9.37 6.83
CA THR A 128 -21.18 -9.30 8.15
C THR A 128 -21.93 -7.98 8.28
N PRO A 129 -22.82 -7.81 9.27
CA PRO A 129 -23.42 -6.50 9.56
C PRO A 129 -22.32 -5.44 9.74
N TYR A 130 -22.61 -4.18 9.43
CA TYR A 130 -21.64 -3.11 9.64
C TYR A 130 -21.31 -2.98 11.13
N GLN A 131 -20.03 -3.05 11.48
CA GLN A 131 -19.58 -2.96 12.87
C GLN A 131 -18.22 -2.25 12.98
N ASN A 132 -17.85 -1.86 14.20
CA ASN A 132 -16.52 -1.32 14.48
C ASN A 132 -15.44 -2.39 14.29
N LEU A 133 -14.27 -1.97 13.84
CA LEU A 133 -13.09 -2.82 13.81
C LEU A 133 -12.50 -2.97 15.21
N SER A 134 -12.21 -4.21 15.60
CA SER A 134 -11.48 -4.52 16.84
C SER A 134 -10.03 -4.83 16.49
N LEU A 135 -9.13 -3.92 16.82
CA LEU A 135 -7.71 -3.99 16.45
C LEU A 135 -6.85 -3.81 17.70
N ASP A 136 -5.68 -4.45 17.72
CA ASP A 136 -4.68 -4.22 18.76
C ASP A 136 -4.19 -2.77 18.67
N PRO A 137 -4.04 -2.02 19.78
CA PRO A 137 -3.52 -0.67 19.76
C PRO A 137 -2.13 -0.53 19.12
N ALA A 138 -1.33 -1.60 19.10
CA ALA A 138 -0.02 -1.68 18.45
C ALA A 138 -0.08 -1.99 16.94
N THR A 139 -1.27 -2.13 16.35
CA THR A 139 -1.44 -2.42 14.91
C THR A 139 -0.75 -1.33 14.07
N CYS A 140 0.08 -1.75 13.12
CA CYS A 140 0.95 -0.87 12.32
C CYS A 140 0.20 0.25 11.59
N VAL A 141 -1.09 0.05 11.28
CA VAL A 141 -1.95 1.07 10.66
C VAL A 141 -2.01 2.36 11.49
N PHE A 142 -2.03 2.27 12.82
CA PHE A 142 -2.12 3.43 13.71
C PHE A 142 -0.79 4.15 13.93
N HIS A 143 0.33 3.45 13.77
CA HIS A 143 1.66 3.98 14.08
C HIS A 143 2.41 4.48 12.85
N TYR A 144 2.20 3.81 11.70
CA TYR A 144 3.01 4.01 10.51
C TYR A 144 2.17 4.23 9.24
N ALA A 145 0.86 4.44 9.39
CA ALA A 145 -0.08 4.60 8.27
C ALA A 145 0.07 3.49 7.22
N PHE A 146 0.21 2.25 7.69
CA PHE A 146 0.43 1.07 6.85
C PHE A 146 -0.91 0.59 6.23
N GLU A 147 -1.46 1.43 5.36
CA GLU A 147 -2.78 1.26 4.76
C GLU A 147 -2.84 1.85 3.34
N CYS A 148 -3.77 1.34 2.54
CA CYS A 148 -4.17 1.95 1.28
C CYS A 148 -5.65 1.70 1.03
N PHE A 149 -6.30 2.59 0.27
CA PHE A 149 -7.73 2.48 -0.02
C PHE A 149 -8.01 2.64 -1.52
N GLU A 150 -9.22 2.28 -1.93
CA GLU A 150 -9.74 2.47 -3.28
C GLU A 150 -11.10 3.14 -3.26
N GLY A 151 -11.45 3.76 -4.39
CA GLY A 151 -12.74 4.42 -4.60
C GLY A 151 -13.36 4.03 -5.94
N MET A 152 -14.53 3.41 -5.90
CA MET A 152 -15.35 3.13 -7.07
C MET A 152 -16.83 3.28 -6.72
N LYS A 153 -17.68 3.36 -7.75
CA LYS A 153 -19.12 3.57 -7.59
C LYS A 153 -19.90 2.46 -8.28
N ALA A 154 -21.03 2.11 -7.67
CA ALA A 154 -22.07 1.29 -8.26
C ALA A 154 -23.23 2.18 -8.69
N TYR A 155 -23.84 1.86 -9.83
CA TYR A 155 -24.97 2.59 -10.40
C TYR A 155 -26.08 1.62 -10.76
N LYS A 156 -27.34 2.06 -10.68
CA LYS A 156 -28.47 1.35 -11.29
C LYS A 156 -28.69 1.88 -12.69
N ASP A 157 -28.97 1.00 -13.64
CA ASP A 157 -29.49 1.40 -14.94
C ASP A 157 -31.01 1.63 -14.88
N GLU A 158 -31.60 2.12 -15.98
CA GLU A 158 -33.04 2.36 -16.11
C GLU A 158 -33.89 1.10 -15.86
N LYS A 159 -33.30 -0.09 -15.99
CA LYS A 159 -33.95 -1.39 -15.74
C LYS A 159 -33.70 -1.89 -14.30
N GLY A 160 -33.04 -1.09 -13.46
CA GLY A 160 -32.69 -1.43 -12.08
C GLY A 160 -31.47 -2.35 -11.92
N ASN A 161 -30.74 -2.67 -12.99
CA ASN A 161 -29.56 -3.52 -12.89
C ASN A 161 -28.37 -2.75 -12.34
N VAL A 162 -27.66 -3.36 -11.39
CA VAL A 162 -26.47 -2.77 -10.80
C VAL A 162 -25.24 -2.94 -11.69
N ARG A 163 -24.49 -1.86 -11.88
CA ARG A 163 -23.27 -1.81 -12.71
C ARG A 163 -22.13 -1.17 -11.94
N LEU A 164 -20.93 -1.75 -12.10
CA LEU A 164 -19.67 -1.18 -11.63
C LEU A 164 -18.91 -0.59 -12.83
N PHE A 165 -18.32 0.59 -12.65
CA PHE A 165 -17.55 1.23 -13.72
C PHE A 165 -16.06 0.85 -13.63
N ARG A 166 -15.59 0.06 -14.62
CA ARG A 166 -14.17 -0.33 -14.78
C ARG A 166 -13.49 -0.84 -13.48
N PRO A 167 -14.12 -1.78 -12.75
CA PRO A 167 -13.56 -2.26 -11.48
C PRO A 167 -12.19 -2.92 -11.64
N ASP A 168 -11.87 -3.45 -12.83
CA ASP A 168 -10.55 -3.97 -13.19
C ASP A 168 -9.43 -2.94 -13.00
N LYS A 169 -9.68 -1.66 -13.32
CA LYS A 169 -8.69 -0.59 -13.18
C LYS A 169 -8.47 -0.20 -11.72
N ASN A 170 -9.52 -0.23 -10.91
CA ASN A 170 -9.40 -0.02 -9.47
C ASN A 170 -8.60 -1.15 -8.81
N MET A 171 -8.90 -2.42 -9.09
CA MET A 171 -8.14 -3.53 -8.51
C MET A 171 -6.68 -3.55 -8.95
N ALA A 172 -6.39 -3.22 -10.21
CA ALA A 172 -5.02 -3.10 -10.69
C ALA A 172 -4.24 -1.98 -9.97
N ARG A 173 -4.91 -0.87 -9.64
CA ARG A 173 -4.29 0.21 -8.87
C ARG A 173 -4.12 -0.15 -7.40
N LEU A 174 -5.10 -0.83 -6.79
CA LEU A 174 -5.00 -1.33 -5.42
C LEU A 174 -3.82 -2.28 -5.25
N ASN A 175 -3.66 -3.29 -6.11
CA ASN A 175 -2.50 -4.19 -6.08
C ASN A 175 -1.16 -3.44 -6.24
N ARG A 176 -1.11 -2.39 -7.08
CA ARG A 176 0.10 -1.57 -7.20
C ARG A 176 0.40 -0.81 -5.91
N SER A 177 -0.62 -0.25 -5.26
CA SER A 177 -0.50 0.43 -3.97
C SER A 177 -0.07 -0.55 -2.89
N SER A 178 -0.74 -1.71 -2.77
CA SER A 178 -0.40 -2.77 -1.83
C SER A 178 1.06 -3.20 -1.97
N ALA A 179 1.50 -3.52 -3.19
CA ALA A 179 2.90 -3.87 -3.45
C ALA A 179 3.87 -2.75 -3.04
N ARG A 180 3.52 -1.48 -3.27
CA ARG A 180 4.39 -0.34 -2.91
C ARG A 180 4.60 -0.20 -1.40
N ILE A 181 3.61 -0.57 -0.61
CA ILE A 181 3.69 -0.57 0.85
C ILE A 181 3.90 -1.98 1.44
N ALA A 182 4.26 -2.97 0.63
CA ALA A 182 4.48 -4.36 1.09
C ALA A 182 3.28 -5.02 1.80
N LEU A 183 2.06 -4.62 1.45
CA LEU A 183 0.85 -5.38 1.77
C LEU A 183 0.69 -6.57 0.81
N PRO A 184 -0.03 -7.63 1.22
CA PRO A 184 -0.23 -8.78 0.38
C PRO A 184 -1.04 -8.45 -0.87
N ASN A 185 -0.62 -9.01 -2.00
CA ASN A 185 -1.36 -8.88 -3.26
C ASN A 185 -2.47 -9.93 -3.33
N PHE A 186 -3.41 -9.73 -4.25
CA PHE A 186 -4.54 -10.63 -4.45
C PHE A 186 -4.94 -10.76 -5.93
N ASP A 187 -5.72 -11.80 -6.27
CA ASP A 187 -6.32 -11.92 -7.60
C ASP A 187 -7.41 -10.85 -7.81
N PRO A 188 -7.24 -9.92 -8.79
CA PRO A 188 -8.23 -8.91 -9.09
C PRO A 188 -9.63 -9.47 -9.40
N LYS A 189 -9.72 -10.62 -10.07
CA LYS A 189 -11.01 -11.19 -10.48
C LYS A 189 -11.79 -11.70 -9.27
N ALA A 190 -11.12 -12.44 -8.39
CA ALA A 190 -11.72 -12.90 -7.14
C ALA A 190 -12.24 -11.72 -6.28
N MET A 191 -11.45 -10.65 -6.15
CA MET A 191 -11.88 -9.47 -5.39
C MET A 191 -13.08 -8.77 -6.04
N ILE A 192 -13.13 -8.66 -7.36
CA ILE A 192 -14.28 -8.09 -8.08
C ILE A 192 -15.55 -8.91 -7.86
N ASP A 193 -15.46 -10.25 -7.89
CA ASP A 193 -16.59 -11.13 -7.63
C ASP A 193 -17.14 -10.95 -6.20
N LEU A 194 -16.25 -10.84 -5.20
CA LEU A 194 -16.65 -10.57 -3.82
C LEU A 194 -17.31 -9.21 -3.65
N VAL A 195 -16.75 -8.15 -4.25
CA VAL A 195 -17.36 -6.80 -4.25
C VAL A 195 -18.72 -6.83 -4.95
N ALA A 196 -18.85 -7.54 -6.06
CA ALA A 196 -20.13 -7.68 -6.77
C ALA A 196 -21.19 -8.37 -5.90
N LYS A 197 -20.83 -9.45 -5.20
CA LYS A 197 -21.71 -10.14 -4.25
C LYS A 197 -22.13 -9.24 -3.07
N PHE A 198 -21.19 -8.47 -2.53
CA PHE A 198 -21.46 -7.49 -1.47
C PHE A 198 -22.41 -6.38 -1.94
N VAL A 199 -22.12 -5.74 -3.07
CA VAL A 199 -22.94 -4.67 -3.63
C VAL A 199 -24.34 -5.18 -4.00
N LYS A 200 -24.45 -6.43 -4.48
CA LYS A 200 -25.74 -7.06 -4.77
C LYS A 200 -26.57 -7.30 -3.51
N LEU A 201 -25.94 -7.65 -2.38
CA LEU A 201 -26.63 -7.81 -1.09
C LEU A 201 -27.24 -6.48 -0.62
N ASP A 202 -26.49 -5.38 -0.73
CA ASP A 202 -26.89 -4.03 -0.29
C ASP A 202 -27.49 -3.18 -1.43
N GLU A 203 -28.00 -3.80 -2.50
CA GLU A 203 -28.43 -3.06 -3.70
C GLU A 203 -29.57 -2.06 -3.46
N ARG A 204 -30.34 -2.24 -2.38
CA ARG A 204 -31.39 -1.30 -1.97
C ARG A 204 -30.86 0.10 -1.63
N PHE A 205 -29.59 0.21 -1.23
CA PHE A 205 -28.95 1.49 -0.90
C PHE A 205 -28.43 2.25 -2.12
N ILE A 206 -28.42 1.64 -3.30
CA ILE A 206 -27.95 2.30 -4.53
C ILE A 206 -29.11 3.17 -5.05
N PRO A 207 -28.95 4.50 -5.13
CA PRO A 207 -29.95 5.38 -5.73
C PRO A 207 -30.25 4.97 -7.18
N ALA A 208 -31.53 5.05 -7.56
CA ALA A 208 -31.97 4.94 -8.95
C ALA A 208 -31.95 6.31 -9.63
#